data_AF-A0AAX3NLK5-F1
#
_entry.id   AF-A0AAX3NLK5-F1
#
_cell.length_a   1.000
_cell.length_b   1.000
_cell.length_c   1.000
_cell.angle_alpha   90.00
_cell.angle_beta   90.00
_cell.angle_gamma   90.00
#
_symmetry.space_group_name_H-M   'P 1'
#
loop_
_entity.id
_entity.type
_entity.pdbx_description
1 polymer ?
#
loop_
_entity_poly.entity_id
_entity_poly.type
_entity_poly.pdbx_seq_one_letter_code
_entity_poly.pdbx_strand_id
1 'polypeptide(L)'
;MSNVDESPFNLVCLICGKMITAEIVDENHQRTMEQLVESANDSGFLPLDAIEMTSYGHYGTTFFDPCDDGTQVAALICDKCMKERSDRLMHIDTKRRLTPFNVTMKSLRKSS
;
A
#
# COMPACT_ATOMS: atom_id res chain seq x y z
N MET A 1 -19.24 -19.73 -9.95
CA MET A 1 -18.38 -18.91 -10.82
C MET A 1 -18.91 -17.49 -10.71
N SER A 2 -18.25 -16.64 -9.94
CA SER A 2 -18.61 -15.23 -9.84
C SER A 2 -18.29 -14.56 -11.17
N ASN A 3 -19.24 -13.80 -11.72
CA ASN A 3 -18.98 -12.90 -12.83
C ASN A 3 -17.80 -12.01 -12.41
N VAL A 4 -16.66 -12.16 -13.06
CA VAL A 4 -15.55 -11.23 -12.89
C VAL A 4 -16.06 -9.94 -13.52
N ASP A 5 -16.31 -8.95 -12.68
CA ASP A 5 -16.72 -7.63 -13.12
C ASP A 5 -15.55 -7.03 -13.91
N GLU A 6 -15.69 -6.93 -15.23
CA GLU A 6 -14.69 -6.33 -16.14
C GLU A 6 -14.58 -4.81 -15.94
N SER A 7 -15.26 -4.25 -14.95
CA SER A 7 -15.11 -2.85 -14.58
C SER A 7 -13.64 -2.51 -14.23
N PRO A 8 -13.15 -1.33 -14.65
CA PRO A 8 -11.80 -0.89 -14.33
C PRO A 8 -11.61 -0.80 -12.82
N PHE A 9 -10.52 -1.35 -12.31
CA PHE A 9 -10.21 -1.35 -10.88
C PHE A 9 -9.89 0.07 -10.43
N ASN A 10 -10.76 0.65 -9.58
CA ASN A 10 -10.53 1.97 -9.01
C ASN A 10 -9.46 1.90 -7.91
N LEU A 11 -8.48 2.80 -7.97
CA LEU A 11 -7.49 2.97 -6.92
C LEU A 11 -8.17 3.66 -5.73
N VAL A 12 -8.44 2.92 -4.66
CA VAL A 12 -9.14 3.42 -3.48
C VAL A 12 -8.41 3.08 -2.20
N CYS A 13 -8.54 3.94 -1.19
CA CYS A 13 -8.07 3.66 0.15
C CYS A 13 -8.84 2.47 0.74
N LEU A 14 -8.11 1.43 1.16
CA LEU A 14 -8.69 0.23 1.79
C LEU A 14 -9.56 0.55 3.01
N ILE A 15 -9.25 1.62 3.73
CA ILE A 15 -9.90 1.94 5.01
C ILE A 15 -11.14 2.81 4.84
N CYS A 16 -11.11 3.79 3.94
CA CYS A 16 -12.19 4.79 3.82
C CYS A 16 -12.84 4.88 2.45
N GLY A 17 -12.37 4.11 1.46
CA GLY A 17 -12.91 4.10 0.10
C GLY A 17 -12.65 5.38 -0.71
N LYS A 18 -11.87 6.34 -0.17
CA LYS A 18 -11.48 7.55 -0.92
C LYS A 18 -10.69 7.14 -2.16
N MET A 19 -11.04 7.70 -3.32
CA MET A 19 -10.24 7.60 -4.54
C MET A 19 -8.81 8.10 -4.30
N ILE A 20 -7.86 7.37 -4.86
CA ILE A 20 -6.43 7.63 -4.81
C ILE A 20 -5.96 7.86 -6.23
N THR A 21 -5.20 8.93 -6.40
CA THR A 21 -4.51 9.20 -7.64
C THR A 21 -3.10 8.59 -7.52
N ALA A 22 -2.61 7.98 -8.58
CA ALA A 22 -1.24 7.48 -8.66
C ALA A 22 -0.57 7.98 -9.92
N GLU A 23 0.74 8.06 -9.88
CA GLU A 23 1.57 8.25 -11.06
C GLU A 23 2.23 6.93 -11.44
N ILE A 24 2.29 6.65 -12.74
CA ILE A 24 3.16 5.59 -13.27
C ILE A 24 4.27 6.28 -14.07
N VAL A 25 5.50 5.97 -13.67
CA VAL A 25 6.71 6.38 -14.40
C VAL A 25 7.14 5.21 -15.27
N ASP A 26 6.74 5.23 -16.55
CA ASP A 26 7.31 4.35 -17.57
C ASP A 26 8.49 5.04 -18.27
N GLU A 27 9.30 4.27 -19.02
CA GLU A 27 10.52 4.76 -19.68
C GLU A 27 10.29 5.92 -20.66
N ASN A 28 9.05 6.25 -21.03
CA ASN A 28 8.77 7.29 -22.01
C ASN A 28 7.77 8.38 -21.56
N HIS A 29 6.89 8.18 -20.57
CA HIS A 29 5.93 9.20 -20.12
C HIS A 29 5.45 9.00 -18.66
N GLN A 30 5.44 10.08 -17.88
CA GLN A 30 4.72 10.13 -16.60
C GLN A 30 3.21 10.23 -16.88
N ARG A 31 2.42 9.34 -16.28
CA ARG A 31 0.95 9.36 -16.42
C ARG A 31 0.30 9.33 -15.06
N THR A 32 -0.72 10.18 -14.89
CA THR A 32 -1.57 10.19 -13.71
C THR A 32 -2.79 9.30 -13.94
N MET A 33 -3.17 8.49 -12.96
CA MET A 33 -4.31 7.58 -13.04
C MET A 33 -5.06 7.48 -11.72
N GLU A 34 -6.36 7.21 -11.81
CA GLU A 34 -7.24 6.89 -10.68
C GLU A 34 -7.81 5.47 -10.80
N GLN A 35 -7.52 4.81 -11.92
CA GLN A 35 -7.95 3.46 -12.27
C GLN A 35 -6.73 2.68 -12.76
N LEU A 36 -6.64 1.42 -12.35
CA LEU A 36 -5.60 0.53 -12.84
C LEU A 36 -5.84 0.23 -14.32
N VAL A 37 -4.81 0.47 -15.13
CA VAL A 37 -4.81 0.10 -16.54
C VAL A 37 -4.36 -1.36 -16.64
N GLU A 38 -5.04 -2.17 -17.44
CA GLU A 38 -4.66 -3.56 -17.66
C GLU A 38 -3.20 -3.65 -18.13
N SER A 39 -2.43 -4.58 -17.54
CA SER A 39 -1.00 -4.81 -17.83
C SER A 39 -0.06 -3.66 -17.46
N ALA A 40 -0.47 -2.73 -16.60
CA ALA A 40 0.44 -1.75 -16.03
C ALA A 40 1.57 -2.43 -15.25
N ASN A 41 2.81 -1.98 -15.47
CA ASN A 41 3.97 -2.40 -14.70
C ASN A 41 4.07 -1.53 -13.43
N ASP A 42 4.32 -2.17 -12.28
CA ASP A 42 4.44 -1.51 -10.97
C ASP A 42 5.80 -0.83 -10.75
N SER A 43 6.78 -1.06 -11.63
CA SER A 43 8.17 -0.56 -11.50
C SER A 43 8.32 0.95 -11.33
N GLY A 44 7.26 1.73 -11.60
CA GLY A 44 7.21 3.16 -11.38
C GLY A 44 5.91 3.64 -10.74
N PHE A 45 5.19 2.77 -10.02
CA PHE A 45 3.92 3.10 -9.38
C PHE A 45 4.12 3.95 -8.12
N LEU A 46 3.53 5.13 -8.12
CA LEU A 46 3.69 6.14 -7.08
C LEU A 46 2.31 6.66 -6.65
N PRO A 47 1.70 6.09 -5.60
CA PRO A 47 0.43 6.60 -5.11
C PRO A 47 0.61 7.97 -4.45
N LEU A 48 -0.23 8.93 -4.82
CA LEU A 48 -0.22 10.28 -4.27
C LEU A 48 -1.06 10.32 -2.99
N ASP A 49 -0.49 10.89 -1.92
CA ASP A 49 -1.09 10.96 -0.57
C ASP A 49 -1.56 9.60 0.00
N ALA A 50 -0.89 8.51 -0.41
CA ALA A 50 -1.14 7.18 0.13
C ALA A 50 0.15 6.37 0.22
N ILE A 51 0.11 5.33 1.03
CA ILE A 51 1.16 4.32 1.12
C ILE A 51 0.64 3.06 0.46
N GLU A 52 1.43 2.49 -0.43
CA GLU A 52 1.26 1.11 -0.90
C GLU A 52 1.81 0.15 0.16
N MET A 53 0.98 -0.80 0.55
CA MET A 53 1.38 -1.91 1.41
C MET A 53 1.29 -3.19 0.61
N THR A 54 2.44 -3.80 0.32
CA THR A 54 2.53 -5.11 -0.31
C THR A 54 2.73 -6.20 0.74
N SER A 55 2.09 -7.34 0.53
CA SER A 55 2.35 -8.58 1.27
C SER A 55 2.49 -9.71 0.28
N TYR A 56 3.40 -10.63 0.56
CA TYR A 56 3.45 -11.93 -0.10
C TYR A 56 2.66 -12.95 0.73
N GLY A 57 2.39 -14.11 0.13
CA GLY A 57 1.82 -15.26 0.83
C GLY A 57 2.73 -15.66 1.99
N HIS A 58 2.26 -15.49 3.22
CA HIS A 58 2.96 -15.96 4.41
C HIS A 58 2.25 -17.20 4.95
N TYR A 59 3.00 -18.25 5.25
CA TYR A 59 2.48 -19.40 5.99
C TYR A 59 1.72 -18.92 7.25
N GLY A 60 0.40 -19.12 7.28
CA GLY A 60 -0.47 -18.77 8.40
C GLY A 60 -1.53 -17.69 8.15
N THR A 61 -1.54 -17.01 6.98
CA THR A 61 -2.71 -16.21 6.57
C THR A 61 -3.72 -17.07 5.79
N THR A 62 -5.02 -16.92 6.07
CA THR A 62 -6.09 -17.60 5.31
C THR A 62 -6.67 -16.73 4.19
N PHE A 63 -6.17 -15.50 4.03
CA PHE A 63 -6.72 -14.52 3.09
C PHE A 63 -6.03 -14.55 1.72
N PHE A 64 -4.70 -14.64 1.70
CA PHE A 64 -3.88 -14.62 0.50
C PHE A 64 -2.66 -15.50 0.72
N ASP A 65 -2.68 -16.71 0.15
CA ASP A 65 -1.61 -17.71 0.27
C ASP A 65 -1.29 -18.35 -1.09
N PRO A 66 -0.87 -17.57 -2.10
CA PRO A 66 -0.20 -18.17 -3.24
C PRO A 66 1.15 -18.73 -2.74
N CYS A 67 1.26 -20.05 -2.71
CA CYS A 67 2.51 -20.75 -2.43
C CYS A 67 3.45 -20.70 -3.64
N ASP A 68 3.73 -19.50 -4.17
CA ASP A 68 4.65 -19.29 -5.29
C ASP A 68 5.74 -18.25 -4.93
N ASP A 69 6.83 -18.27 -5.71
CA ASP A 69 8.05 -17.50 -5.45
C ASP A 69 7.95 -16.03 -5.93
N GLY A 70 6.82 -15.35 -5.72
CA GLY A 70 6.78 -13.91 -6.02
C GLY A 70 5.44 -13.20 -6.07
N THR A 71 4.30 -13.90 -6.03
CA THR A 71 3.00 -13.23 -6.11
C THR A 71 2.71 -12.44 -4.84
N GLN A 72 2.28 -11.20 -5.02
CA GLN A 72 1.99 -10.26 -3.95
C GLN A 72 0.56 -9.74 -4.05
N VAL A 73 0.00 -9.36 -2.90
CA VAL A 73 -1.20 -8.53 -2.81
C VAL A 73 -0.78 -7.15 -2.36
N ALA A 74 -1.29 -6.12 -3.05
CA ALA A 74 -1.06 -4.72 -2.71
C ALA A 74 -2.35 -4.07 -2.23
N ALA A 75 -2.23 -3.16 -1.26
CA ALA A 75 -3.32 -2.31 -0.81
C ALA A 75 -2.85 -0.87 -0.65
N LEU A 76 -3.73 0.08 -0.97
CA LEU A 76 -3.48 1.50 -0.77
C LEU A 76 -4.14 1.98 0.52
N ILE A 77 -3.39 2.72 1.35
CA ILE A 77 -3.95 3.39 2.52
C ILE A 77 -3.58 4.87 2.49
N CYS A 78 -4.58 5.74 2.46
CA CYS A 78 -4.35 7.18 2.39
C CYS A 78 -3.70 7.72 3.68
N ASP A 79 -2.95 8.80 3.51
CA ASP A 79 -2.22 9.51 4.56
C ASP A 79 -3.08 9.85 5.77
N LYS A 80 -4.32 10.30 5.51
CA LYS A 80 -5.28 10.63 6.58
C LYS A 80 -5.58 9.40 7.44
N CYS A 81 -5.88 8.25 6.81
CA CYS A 81 -6.20 7.02 7.54
C CYS A 81 -4.98 6.49 8.31
N MET A 82 -3.78 6.58 7.72
CA MET A 82 -2.52 6.21 8.38
C MET A 82 -2.25 7.08 9.60
N LYS A 83 -2.43 8.40 9.49
CA LYS A 83 -2.23 9.35 10.60
C LYS A 83 -3.22 9.09 11.74
N GLU A 84 -4.50 8.94 11.42
CA GLU A 84 -5.57 8.68 12.39
C GLU A 84 -5.40 7.36 13.16
N ARG A 85 -4.74 6.37 12.55
CA ARG A 85 -4.56 5.01 13.11
C ARG A 85 -3.10 4.71 13.44
N SER A 86 -2.27 5.74 13.54
CA SER A 86 -0.83 5.60 13.75
C SER A 86 -0.47 4.91 15.09
N ASP A 87 -1.39 4.88 16.04
CA ASP A 87 -1.32 4.15 17.30
C ASP A 87 -1.45 2.62 17.14
N ARG A 88 -1.95 2.16 15.99
CA ARG A 88 -2.09 0.73 15.65
C ARG A 88 -0.96 0.20 14.78
N LEU A 89 -0.01 1.06 14.39
CA LEU A 89 1.13 0.71 13.56
C LEU A 89 2.32 0.30 14.41
N MET A 90 3.09 -0.66 13.90
CA MET A 90 4.39 -1.03 14.45
C MET A 90 5.50 -0.36 13.64
N HIS A 91 6.51 0.13 14.34
CA HIS A 91 7.79 0.54 13.78
C HIS A 91 8.79 -0.60 13.97
N ILE A 92 9.52 -0.92 12.90
CA ILE A 92 10.60 -1.91 12.90
C ILE A 92 11.88 -1.15 12.61
N ASP A 93 12.81 -1.13 13.55
CA ASP A 93 14.09 -0.43 13.34
C ASP A 93 15.09 -1.28 12.52
N THR A 94 16.25 -0.69 12.20
CA THR A 94 17.32 -1.36 11.45
C THR A 94 17.91 -2.58 12.15
N LYS A 95 17.66 -2.74 13.46
CA LYS A 95 18.03 -3.91 14.26
C LYS A 95 16.87 -4.90 14.43
N ARG A 96 15.78 -4.71 13.67
CA ARG A 96 14.55 -5.51 13.69
C ARG A 96 13.80 -5.49 15.03
N ARG A 97 13.95 -4.44 15.82
CA ARG A 97 13.20 -4.26 17.08
C ARG A 97 11.84 -3.64 16.78
N LEU A 98 10.80 -4.19 17.40
CA LEU A 98 9.41 -3.75 17.26
C LEU A 98 9.05 -2.74 18.35
N THR A 99 8.51 -1.59 17.95
CA THR A 99 7.96 -0.58 18.86
C THR A 99 6.67 0.02 18.30
N PRO A 100 5.77 0.59 19.13
CA PRO A 100 4.64 1.35 18.62
C PRO A 100 5.11 2.55 17.78
N PHE A 101 4.56 2.69 16.57
CA PHE A 101 5.00 3.71 15.61
C PHE A 101 4.81 5.14 16.13
N ASN A 102 3.62 5.44 16.67
CA ASN A 102 3.29 6.77 17.21
C ASN A 102 4.23 7.20 18.36
N VAL A 103 4.71 6.25 19.18
CA VAL A 103 5.67 6.50 20.26
C VAL A 103 7.04 6.84 19.68
N THR A 104 7.52 6.04 18.73
CA THR A 104 8.80 6.30 18.05
C THR A 104 8.82 7.66 17.36
N MET A 105 7.77 7.98 16.58
CA MET A 105 7.71 9.25 15.85
C MET A 105 7.64 10.47 16.76
N LYS A 106 6.96 10.37 17.92
CA LYS A 106 6.99 11.42 18.95
C LYS A 106 8.38 11.63 19.52
N SER A 107 9.16 10.57 19.72
CA SER A 107 10.54 10.68 20.22
C SER A 107 11.44 11.37 19.21
N LEU A 108 11.38 10.98 17.94
CA LEU A 108 12.24 11.54 16.88
C LEU A 108 12.01 13.04 16.68
N ARG A 109 10.75 13.49 16.73
CA ARG A 109 10.40 14.93 16.63
C ARG A 109 10.93 15.78 17.78
N LYS A 110 11.18 15.20 18.96
CA LYS A 110 11.75 15.92 20.11
C LYS A 110 13.27 16.03 20.06
N SER A 111 13.90 15.25 19.19
CA SER A 111 15.36 15.21 19.01
C SER A 111 15.84 16.03 17.81
N SER A 112 14.93 16.70 17.10
CA SER A 112 15.18 17.66 16.01
C SER A 112 14.93 19.07 16.51
#